data_AF-A0A975NCK0-F1
#
_entry.id   AF-A0A975NCK0-F1
#
_cell.length_a   1.000
_cell.length_b   1.000
_cell.length_c   1.000
_cell.angle_alpha   90.00
_cell.angle_beta   90.00
_cell.angle_gamma   90.00
#
_symmetry.space_group_name_H-M   'P 1'
#
loop_
_entity.id
_entity.type
_entity.pdbx_description
1 polymer ?
#
loop_
_entity_poly.entity_id
_entity_poly.type
_entity_poly.pdbx_seq_one_letter_code
_entity_poly.pdbx_strand_id
1 'polypeptide(L)'
;MLVNPLLAQTKDVFAFIPAGGRTLFAQVVASHPPADDLQAILTGKRTRAEWLTFLRSKVKSVPALQKFSEQEQITLADYLSFNMPLASGQGPADLAKADLEKALPPDGRDFALEKCQGCHIITVVITQVRPVPAWLGTMNKPSHARIKLSPEQREALASYLVLNGGIPIDDVPEELRAGGASY
;
A
#
# COMPACT_ATOMS: atom_id res chain seq x y z
N MET A 1 13.52 -39.92 0.13
CA MET A 1 13.76 -38.50 -0.20
C MET A 1 13.11 -38.22 -1.54
N LEU A 2 12.04 -37.42 -1.58
CA LEU A 2 11.56 -36.74 -2.77
C LEU A 2 10.87 -35.48 -2.25
N VAL A 3 11.57 -34.36 -2.41
CA VAL A 3 11.13 -33.01 -2.06
C VAL A 3 10.00 -32.67 -3.03
N ASN A 4 8.80 -32.39 -2.54
CA ASN A 4 7.74 -31.84 -3.38
C ASN A 4 7.99 -30.32 -3.47
N PRO A 5 8.47 -29.77 -4.61
CA PRO A 5 8.88 -28.36 -4.69
C PRO A 5 7.68 -27.40 -4.81
N LEU A 6 6.45 -27.94 -4.76
CA LEU A 6 5.23 -27.20 -5.09
C LEU A 6 4.73 -26.26 -3.96
N LEU A 7 5.44 -26.16 -2.84
CA LEU A 7 5.07 -25.30 -1.71
C LEU A 7 5.78 -23.94 -1.69
N ALA A 8 6.53 -23.57 -2.72
CA ALA A 8 7.36 -22.36 -2.72
C ALA A 8 6.94 -21.24 -3.70
N GLN A 9 5.83 -21.37 -4.44
CA GLN A 9 5.33 -20.27 -5.30
C GLN A 9 3.80 -20.20 -5.30
N THR A 10 3.19 -19.81 -4.18
CA THR A 10 1.95 -19.03 -4.27
C THR A 10 2.32 -17.69 -4.92
N LYS A 11 2.19 -17.59 -6.25
CA LYS A 11 2.17 -16.28 -6.90
C LYS A 11 1.05 -15.49 -6.24
N ASP A 12 1.36 -14.32 -5.68
CA ASP A 12 0.34 -13.38 -5.25
C ASP A 12 -0.55 -13.09 -6.48
N VAL A 13 -1.76 -13.65 -6.50
CA VAL A 13 -2.71 -13.48 -7.60
C VAL A 13 -3.10 -12.01 -7.80
N PHE A 14 -2.79 -11.15 -6.83
CA PHE A 14 -3.00 -9.71 -6.85
C PHE A 14 -1.71 -8.91 -7.05
N ALA A 15 -0.63 -9.53 -7.53
CA ALA A 15 0.64 -8.84 -7.82
C ALA A 15 0.52 -7.77 -8.93
N PHE A 16 -0.52 -7.83 -9.76
CA PHE A 16 -0.83 -6.80 -10.76
C PHE A 16 -1.37 -5.49 -10.13
N ILE A 17 -1.85 -5.55 -8.88
CA ILE A 17 -2.28 -4.37 -8.12
C ILE A 17 -1.04 -3.74 -7.48
N PRO A 18 -0.68 -2.47 -7.79
CA PRO A 18 0.57 -1.87 -7.34
C PRO A 18 0.78 -1.97 -5.83
N ALA A 19 2.04 -2.15 -5.41
CA ALA A 19 2.38 -2.27 -4.00
C ALA A 19 1.84 -1.09 -3.18
N GLY A 20 1.34 -1.38 -1.98
CA GLY A 20 0.93 -0.36 -1.04
C GLY A 20 2.12 0.21 -0.27
N GLY A 21 1.93 1.35 0.39
CA GLY A 21 3.00 2.02 1.11
C GLY A 21 3.53 1.25 2.34
N ARG A 22 2.75 0.38 2.99
CA ARG A 22 3.23 -0.55 4.03
C ARG A 22 4.25 -1.52 3.43
N THR A 23 3.93 -2.13 2.28
CA THR A 23 4.85 -3.03 1.56
C THR A 23 6.11 -2.29 1.14
N LEU A 24 5.99 -1.08 0.59
CA LEU A 24 7.13 -0.25 0.19
C LEU A 24 7.99 0.15 1.39
N PHE A 25 7.37 0.49 2.53
CA PHE A 25 8.11 0.81 3.73
C PHE A 25 8.81 -0.42 4.34
N ALA A 26 8.18 -1.59 4.28
CA ALA A 26 8.82 -2.83 4.67
C ALA A 26 10.07 -3.13 3.82
N GLN A 27 10.01 -2.86 2.51
CA GLN A 27 11.19 -2.96 1.63
C GLN A 27 12.27 -1.93 2.00
N VAL A 28 11.89 -0.72 2.40
CA VAL A 28 12.83 0.27 2.94
C VAL A 28 13.55 -0.30 4.16
N VAL A 29 12.83 -0.82 5.16
CA VAL A 29 13.43 -1.41 6.36
C VAL A 29 14.34 -2.59 6.01
N ALA A 30 13.87 -3.51 5.15
CA ALA A 30 14.64 -4.68 4.71
C ALA A 30 15.89 -4.33 3.89
N SER A 31 15.98 -3.12 3.33
CA SER A 31 17.18 -2.64 2.65
C SER A 31 18.29 -2.16 3.59
N HIS A 32 18.08 -2.25 4.92
CA HIS A 32 19.03 -1.86 5.96
C HIS A 32 19.52 -0.41 5.79
N PRO A 33 18.61 0.59 5.80
CA PRO A 33 18.98 1.99 5.68
C PRO A 33 19.82 2.43 6.89
N PRO A 34 20.56 3.54 6.78
CA PRO A 34 21.21 4.16 7.94
C PRO A 34 20.22 4.36 9.08
N ALA A 35 20.64 4.05 10.32
CA ALA A 35 19.75 4.09 11.48
C ALA A 35 19.13 5.47 11.69
N ASP A 36 19.89 6.55 11.47
CA ASP A 36 19.41 7.93 11.58
C ASP A 36 18.34 8.27 10.53
N ASP A 37 18.47 7.75 9.31
CA ASP A 37 17.50 7.95 8.25
C ASP A 37 16.19 7.22 8.57
N LEU A 38 16.27 5.97 9.05
CA LEU A 38 15.09 5.22 9.48
C LEU A 38 14.44 5.89 10.69
N GLN A 39 15.22 6.29 11.70
CA GLN A 39 14.72 7.01 12.87
C GLN A 39 13.97 8.28 12.47
N ALA A 40 14.50 9.06 11.51
CA ALA A 40 13.87 10.28 11.01
C ALA A 40 12.56 10.03 10.25
N ILE A 41 12.38 8.83 9.69
CA ILE A 41 11.09 8.38 9.15
C ILE A 41 10.13 8.07 10.29
N LEU A 42 10.54 7.22 11.24
CA LEU A 42 9.67 6.72 12.31
C LEU A 42 9.10 7.81 13.23
N THR A 43 9.87 8.88 13.46
CA THR A 43 9.47 9.98 14.34
C THR A 43 8.97 11.22 13.60
N GLY A 44 9.01 11.21 12.26
CA GLY A 44 8.63 12.35 11.46
C GLY A 44 7.13 12.59 11.46
N LYS A 45 6.72 13.86 11.48
CA LYS A 45 5.35 14.28 11.15
C LYS A 45 5.42 15.25 9.98
N ARG A 46 4.93 14.82 8.82
CA ARG A 46 5.02 15.57 7.56
C ARG A 46 3.79 15.33 6.70
N THR A 47 3.45 16.31 5.88
CA THR A 47 2.50 16.12 4.78
C THR A 47 3.08 15.18 3.72
N ARG A 48 2.25 14.65 2.81
CA ARG A 48 2.72 13.84 1.68
C ARG A 48 3.80 14.53 0.84
N ALA A 49 3.64 15.81 0.54
CA ALA A 49 4.59 16.56 -0.30
C ALA A 49 5.95 16.71 0.40
N GLU A 50 5.93 16.98 1.70
CA GLU A 50 7.14 17.04 2.53
C GLU A 50 7.79 15.66 2.67
N TRP A 51 7.01 14.60 2.82
CA TRP A 51 7.52 13.22 2.81
C TRP A 51 8.18 12.86 1.50
N LEU A 52 7.54 13.16 0.36
CA LEU A 52 8.11 12.89 -0.96
C LEU A 52 9.44 13.63 -1.14
N THR A 53 9.50 14.90 -0.73
CA THR A 53 10.73 15.69 -0.75
C THR A 53 11.81 15.07 0.13
N PHE A 54 11.45 14.65 1.35
CA PHE A 54 12.34 13.96 2.26
C PHE A 54 12.87 12.65 1.64
N LEU A 55 12.01 11.77 1.14
CA LEU A 55 12.39 10.49 0.54
C LEU A 55 13.33 10.70 -0.66
N ARG A 56 13.03 11.66 -1.53
CA ARG A 56 13.90 12.02 -2.67
C ARG A 56 15.29 12.47 -2.23
N SER A 57 15.39 13.20 -1.12
CA SER A 57 16.69 13.60 -0.54
C SER A 57 17.50 12.40 -0.01
N LYS A 58 16.85 11.27 0.28
CA LYS A 58 17.45 10.05 0.84
C LYS A 58 17.70 8.94 -0.17
N VAL A 59 17.39 9.15 -1.45
CA VAL A 59 17.59 8.15 -2.52
C VAL A 59 19.03 7.61 -2.53
N LYS A 60 20.04 8.46 -2.29
CA LYS A 60 21.44 8.02 -2.28
C LYS A 60 21.80 7.15 -1.07
N SER A 61 21.18 7.40 0.09
CA SER A 61 21.53 6.72 1.36
C SER A 61 20.63 5.52 1.68
N VAL A 62 19.43 5.45 1.11
CA VAL A 62 18.46 4.36 1.34
C VAL A 62 18.35 3.49 0.08
N PRO A 63 18.91 2.26 0.07
CA PRO A 63 19.01 1.46 -1.15
C PRO A 63 17.69 1.12 -1.83
N ALA A 64 16.61 0.88 -1.07
CA ALA A 64 15.29 0.61 -1.64
C ALA A 64 14.77 1.76 -2.51
N LEU A 65 14.97 3.01 -2.07
CA LEU A 65 14.45 4.20 -2.76
C LEU A 65 15.08 4.40 -4.15
N GLN A 66 16.26 3.85 -4.41
CA GLN A 66 16.90 3.88 -5.73
C GLN A 66 16.17 3.03 -6.77
N LYS A 67 15.46 2.00 -6.31
CA LYS A 67 14.74 1.04 -7.17
C LYS A 67 13.28 1.43 -7.36
N PHE A 68 12.75 2.30 -6.48
CA PHE A 68 11.37 2.72 -6.54
C PHE A 68 11.15 3.70 -7.68
N SER A 69 10.13 3.41 -8.49
CA SER A 69 9.54 4.34 -9.44
C SER A 69 9.01 5.60 -8.76
N GLU A 70 8.71 6.64 -9.53
CA GLU A 70 8.09 7.85 -8.99
C GLU A 70 6.76 7.56 -8.31
N GLN A 71 5.95 6.68 -8.90
CA GLN A 71 4.66 6.25 -8.36
C GLN A 71 4.80 5.55 -7.00
N GLU A 72 5.81 4.68 -6.86
CA GLU A 72 6.10 4.02 -5.57
C GLU A 72 6.60 5.01 -4.53
N GLN A 73 7.44 5.98 -4.89
CA GLN A 73 7.87 7.03 -3.96
C GLN A 73 6.70 7.90 -3.48
N ILE A 74 5.76 8.24 -4.38
CA ILE A 74 4.54 8.99 -4.02
C ILE A 74 3.65 8.14 -3.11
N THR A 75 3.47 6.85 -3.43
CA THR A 75 2.65 5.92 -2.62
C THR A 75 3.24 5.72 -1.23
N LEU A 76 4.56 5.58 -1.12
CA LEU A 76 5.25 5.53 0.18
C LEU A 76 5.07 6.86 0.94
N ALA A 77 5.25 8.00 0.29
CA ALA A 77 5.06 9.31 0.94
C ALA A 77 3.63 9.51 1.47
N ASP A 78 2.63 9.05 0.70
CA ASP A 78 1.21 9.08 1.09
C ASP A 78 0.98 8.22 2.35
N TYR A 79 1.48 6.98 2.35
CA TYR A 79 1.42 6.09 3.51
C TYR A 79 2.06 6.68 4.75
N LEU A 80 3.27 7.25 4.64
CA LEU A 80 3.95 7.88 5.77
C LEU A 80 3.18 9.08 6.31
N SER A 81 2.42 9.80 5.48
CA SER A 81 1.62 10.95 5.92
C SER A 81 0.43 10.57 6.80
N PHE A 82 -0.11 9.36 6.63
CA PHE A 82 -1.20 8.84 7.47
C PHE A 82 -0.69 8.14 8.73
N ASN A 83 0.50 7.54 8.68
CA ASN A 83 0.93 6.57 9.68
C ASN A 83 2.12 7.01 10.53
N MET A 84 2.82 8.09 10.15
CA MET A 84 3.92 8.64 10.94
C MET A 84 3.49 9.89 11.74
N PRO A 85 4.04 10.10 12.95
CA PRO A 85 4.98 9.23 13.64
C PRO A 85 4.31 7.92 14.09
N LEU A 86 5.07 6.81 14.12
CA LEU A 86 4.53 5.56 14.64
C LEU A 86 4.20 5.71 16.13
N ALA A 87 2.98 5.32 16.50
CA ALA A 87 2.51 5.43 17.88
C ALA A 87 3.21 4.44 18.83
N SER A 88 3.73 3.34 18.31
CA SER A 88 4.55 2.40 19.06
C SER A 88 5.97 2.96 19.16
N GLY A 89 6.54 3.01 20.37
CA GLY A 89 7.93 3.42 20.62
C GLY A 89 8.99 2.46 20.04
N GLN A 90 8.68 1.80 18.93
CA GLN A 90 9.56 0.92 18.17
C GLN A 90 10.64 1.76 17.50
N GLY A 91 11.90 1.44 17.83
CA GLY A 91 13.06 2.00 17.16
C GLY A 91 13.43 1.24 15.89
N PRO A 92 14.41 1.74 15.13
CA PRO A 92 14.99 1.07 13.96
C PRO A 92 15.41 -0.38 14.24
N ALA A 93 16.01 -0.63 15.41
CA ALA A 93 16.46 -1.96 15.82
C ALA A 93 15.31 -2.94 16.09
N ASP A 94 14.15 -2.44 16.53
CA ASP A 94 12.96 -3.26 16.78
C ASP A 94 12.34 -3.67 15.44
N LEU A 95 12.19 -2.72 14.50
CA LEU A 95 11.65 -3.01 13.18
C LEU A 95 12.53 -3.97 12.38
N ALA A 96 13.86 -3.85 12.48
CA ALA A 96 14.77 -4.76 11.79
C ALA A 96 14.60 -6.25 12.20
N LYS A 97 13.98 -6.52 13.35
CA LYS A 97 13.73 -7.88 13.86
C LYS A 97 12.24 -8.26 13.86
N ALA A 98 11.37 -7.32 13.52
CA ALA A 98 9.94 -7.50 13.63
C ALA A 98 9.36 -8.22 12.41
N ASP A 99 8.21 -8.85 12.62
CA ASP A 99 7.28 -9.16 11.54
C ASP A 99 6.65 -7.84 11.07
N LEU A 100 7.15 -7.29 9.96
CA LEU A 100 6.80 -5.95 9.49
C LEU A 100 5.33 -5.83 9.08
N GLU A 101 4.70 -6.91 8.62
CA GLU A 101 3.26 -6.90 8.31
C GLU A 101 2.42 -6.66 9.58
N LYS A 102 2.87 -7.14 10.73
CA LYS A 102 2.19 -6.94 12.02
C LYS A 102 2.63 -5.67 12.74
N ALA A 103 3.88 -5.27 12.56
CA ALA A 103 4.45 -4.10 13.24
C ALA A 103 4.03 -2.77 12.60
N LEU A 104 3.78 -2.77 11.29
CA LEU A 104 3.42 -1.57 10.55
C LEU A 104 1.90 -1.44 10.40
N PRO A 105 1.34 -0.22 10.53
CA PRO A 105 -0.08 0.02 10.25
C PRO A 105 -0.45 -0.40 8.82
N PRO A 106 -1.66 -0.97 8.61
CA PRO A 106 -2.14 -1.33 7.28
C PRO A 106 -2.32 -0.09 6.39
N ASP A 107 -2.22 -0.29 5.08
CA ASP A 107 -2.34 0.74 4.07
C ASP A 107 -3.58 0.59 3.18
N GLY A 108 -3.70 1.47 2.18
CA GLY A 108 -4.82 1.42 1.24
C GLY A 108 -4.88 0.17 0.35
N ARG A 109 -3.75 -0.47 0.01
CA ARG A 109 -3.76 -1.76 -0.69
C ARG A 109 -4.32 -2.84 0.21
N ASP A 110 -3.91 -2.86 1.47
CA ASP A 110 -4.41 -3.81 2.46
C ASP A 110 -5.91 -3.65 2.64
N PHE A 111 -6.40 -2.42 2.78
CA PHE A 111 -7.84 -2.16 2.88
C PHE A 111 -8.58 -2.55 1.60
N ALA A 112 -8.01 -2.31 0.41
CA ALA A 112 -8.64 -2.71 -0.84
C ALA A 112 -8.78 -4.24 -0.94
N LEU A 113 -7.70 -4.98 -0.67
CA LEU A 113 -7.69 -6.44 -0.74
C LEU A 113 -8.51 -7.09 0.37
N GLU A 114 -8.51 -6.53 1.59
CA GLU A 114 -9.25 -7.12 2.72
C GLU A 114 -10.73 -6.74 2.68
N LYS A 115 -11.06 -5.48 2.35
CA LYS A 115 -12.42 -4.95 2.50
C LYS A 115 -13.21 -4.89 1.19
N CYS A 116 -12.55 -4.60 0.06
CA CYS A 116 -13.27 -4.43 -1.21
C CYS A 116 -13.45 -5.74 -1.98
N GLN A 117 -12.44 -6.62 -1.97
CA GLN A 117 -12.53 -7.97 -2.56
C GLN A 117 -13.53 -8.88 -1.84
N GLY A 118 -13.85 -8.60 -0.57
CA GLY A 118 -14.67 -9.48 0.27
C GLY A 118 -16.13 -9.63 -0.16
N CYS A 119 -16.67 -8.67 -0.93
CA CYS A 119 -18.07 -8.69 -1.37
C CYS A 119 -18.23 -8.86 -2.89
N HIS A 120 -17.26 -8.39 -3.68
CA HIS A 120 -17.25 -8.50 -5.13
C HIS A 120 -15.80 -8.47 -5.63
N ILE A 121 -15.58 -8.94 -6.86
CA ILE A 121 -14.24 -9.01 -7.44
C ILE A 121 -13.53 -7.65 -7.44
N ILE A 122 -12.28 -7.60 -7.00
CA ILE A 122 -11.48 -6.39 -6.80
C ILE A 122 -11.33 -5.58 -8.09
N THR A 123 -11.42 -6.24 -9.25
CA THR A 123 -11.39 -5.64 -10.58
C THR A 123 -12.43 -4.54 -10.74
N VAL A 124 -13.62 -4.67 -10.12
CA VAL A 124 -14.63 -3.60 -10.17
C VAL A 124 -14.15 -2.33 -9.47
N VAL A 125 -13.15 -2.39 -8.60
CA VAL A 125 -12.60 -1.25 -7.86
C VAL A 125 -11.34 -0.73 -8.52
N ILE A 126 -10.35 -1.59 -8.77
CA ILE A 126 -9.00 -1.15 -9.18
C ILE A 126 -8.94 -0.60 -10.61
N THR A 127 -9.93 -0.88 -11.45
CA THR A 127 -10.03 -0.36 -12.83
C THR A 127 -10.65 1.03 -12.89
N GLN A 128 -11.23 1.52 -11.79
CA GLN A 128 -11.95 2.79 -11.80
C GLN A 128 -11.01 3.98 -11.56
N VAL A 129 -11.16 5.02 -12.38
CA VAL A 129 -10.54 6.33 -12.15
C VAL A 129 -11.56 7.23 -11.47
N ARG A 130 -11.31 7.59 -10.21
CA ARG A 130 -12.18 8.49 -9.43
C ARG A 130 -11.36 9.40 -8.54
N PRO A 131 -11.78 10.65 -8.32
CA PRO A 131 -11.16 11.51 -7.31
C PRO A 131 -11.57 11.07 -5.88
N VAL A 132 -10.80 11.51 -4.87
CA VAL A 132 -11.04 11.17 -3.45
C VAL A 132 -12.50 11.35 -3.01
N PRO A 133 -13.19 12.49 -3.28
CA PRO A 133 -14.58 12.66 -2.82
C PRO A 133 -15.54 11.61 -3.40
N ALA A 134 -15.30 11.13 -4.62
CA ALA A 134 -16.13 10.10 -5.25
C ALA A 134 -15.88 8.71 -4.65
N TRP A 135 -14.64 8.41 -4.26
CA TRP A 135 -14.33 7.18 -3.51
C TRP A 135 -14.96 7.21 -2.11
N LEU A 136 -14.82 8.31 -1.37
CA LEU A 136 -15.44 8.47 -0.06
C LEU A 136 -16.97 8.38 -0.16
N GLY A 137 -17.57 9.01 -1.18
CA GLY A 137 -19.00 8.88 -1.46
C GLY A 137 -19.44 7.43 -1.71
N THR A 138 -18.61 6.63 -2.39
CA THR A 138 -18.87 5.20 -2.62
C THR A 138 -18.85 4.40 -1.31
N MET A 139 -17.84 4.64 -0.45
CA MET A 139 -17.72 3.99 0.85
C MET A 139 -18.84 4.37 1.82
N ASN A 140 -19.44 5.55 1.64
CA ASN A 140 -20.54 6.05 2.47
C ASN A 140 -21.93 5.58 2.00
N LYS A 141 -22.03 4.87 0.87
CA LYS A 141 -23.31 4.29 0.46
C LYS A 141 -23.80 3.25 1.48
N PRO A 142 -25.13 3.11 1.67
CA PRO A 142 -25.70 2.12 2.59
C PRO A 142 -25.18 0.68 2.38
N SER A 143 -24.88 0.30 1.13
CA SER A 143 -24.31 -1.00 0.77
C SER A 143 -22.90 -1.25 1.32
N HIS A 144 -22.14 -0.20 1.65
CA HIS A 144 -20.78 -0.26 2.17
C HIS A 144 -20.67 0.23 3.63
N ALA A 145 -21.77 0.69 4.22
CA ALA A 145 -21.78 1.28 5.56
C ALA A 145 -21.35 0.29 6.67
N ARG A 146 -21.43 -1.02 6.42
CA ARG A 146 -21.00 -2.07 7.38
C ARG A 146 -19.49 -2.36 7.33
N ILE A 147 -18.76 -1.84 6.34
CA ILE A 147 -17.30 -1.99 6.27
C ILE A 147 -16.67 -1.13 7.37
N LYS A 148 -16.02 -1.82 8.33
CA LYS A 148 -15.35 -1.19 9.47
C LYS A 148 -14.02 -0.60 9.05
N LEU A 149 -14.02 0.71 8.78
CA LEU A 149 -12.86 1.56 8.57
C LEU A 149 -13.12 2.90 9.28
N SER A 150 -12.13 3.44 9.99
CA SER A 150 -12.18 4.80 10.53
C SER A 150 -12.24 5.83 9.39
N PRO A 151 -12.61 7.11 9.66
CA PRO A 151 -12.53 8.17 8.66
C PRO A 151 -11.14 8.28 8.01
N GLU A 152 -10.07 8.22 8.80
CA GLU A 152 -8.69 8.31 8.34
C GLU A 152 -8.31 7.09 7.47
N GLN A 153 -8.77 5.89 7.83
CA GLN A 153 -8.56 4.70 7.01
C GLN A 153 -9.31 4.75 5.68
N ARG A 154 -10.52 5.35 5.66
CA ARG A 154 -11.27 5.60 4.41
C ARG A 154 -10.54 6.60 3.52
N GLU A 155 -9.94 7.63 4.10
CA GLU A 155 -9.10 8.58 3.36
C GLU A 155 -7.83 7.92 2.82
N ALA A 156 -7.14 7.10 3.61
CA ALA A 156 -5.96 6.36 3.16
C ALA A 156 -6.30 5.37 2.02
N LEU A 157 -7.42 4.65 2.12
CA LEU A 157 -7.92 3.80 1.03
C LEU A 157 -8.26 4.62 -0.22
N ALA A 158 -8.98 5.73 -0.08
CA ALA A 158 -9.33 6.59 -1.21
C ALA A 158 -8.09 7.18 -1.89
N SER A 159 -7.11 7.64 -1.11
CA SER A 159 -5.86 8.19 -1.63
C SER A 159 -5.06 7.14 -2.39
N TYR A 160 -4.93 5.93 -1.83
CA TYR A 160 -4.30 4.81 -2.51
C TYR A 160 -4.98 4.46 -3.84
N LEU A 161 -6.32 4.42 -3.90
CA LEU A 161 -7.05 4.12 -5.14
C LEU A 161 -6.94 5.24 -6.18
N VAL A 162 -6.76 6.50 -5.77
CA VAL A 162 -6.45 7.60 -6.70
C VAL A 162 -5.07 7.45 -7.30
N LEU A 163 -4.09 7.03 -6.48
CA LEU A 163 -2.70 6.90 -6.90
C LEU A 163 -2.46 5.64 -7.73
N ASN A 164 -3.05 4.51 -7.34
CA ASN A 164 -2.68 3.18 -7.83
C ASN A 164 -3.83 2.41 -8.50
N GLY A 165 -5.04 2.99 -8.52
CA GLY A 165 -6.17 2.48 -9.30
C GLY A 165 -6.11 2.94 -10.75
N GLY A 166 -7.23 2.81 -11.47
CA GLY A 166 -7.28 3.09 -12.90
C GLY A 166 -6.47 2.10 -13.74
N ILE A 167 -6.25 0.89 -13.23
CA ILE A 167 -5.51 -0.16 -13.93
C ILE A 167 -6.31 -0.54 -15.18
N PRO A 168 -5.71 -0.50 -16.39
CA PRO A 168 -6.37 -0.97 -17.62
C PRO A 168 -6.85 -2.41 -17.46
N ILE A 169 -8.04 -2.72 -17.98
CA ILE A 169 -8.60 -4.08 -17.87
C ILE A 169 -7.70 -5.13 -18.52
N ASP A 170 -6.95 -4.75 -19.56
CA ASP A 170 -5.99 -5.61 -20.26
C ASP A 170 -4.77 -5.96 -19.40
N ASP A 171 -4.47 -5.15 -18.37
CA ASP A 171 -3.40 -5.41 -17.39
C ASP A 171 -3.88 -6.28 -16.21
N VAL A 172 -5.21 -6.49 -16.09
CA VAL A 172 -5.78 -7.40 -15.09
C VAL A 172 -5.67 -8.85 -15.61
N PRO A 173 -5.26 -9.84 -14.79
CA PRO A 173 -5.27 -11.24 -15.18
C PRO A 173 -6.65 -11.69 -15.68
N GLU A 174 -6.69 -12.46 -16.77
CA GLU A 174 -7.94 -12.84 -17.45
C GLU A 174 -8.93 -13.53 -16.49
N GLU A 175 -8.42 -14.37 -15.60
CA GLU A 175 -9.21 -15.08 -14.60
C GLU A 175 -9.88 -14.14 -13.59
N LEU A 176 -9.38 -12.91 -13.47
CA LEU A 176 -9.86 -11.87 -12.57
C LEU A 176 -10.63 -10.75 -13.28
N ARG A 177 -10.82 -10.77 -14.61
CA ARG A 177 -11.52 -9.70 -15.35
C ARG A 177 -13.04 -9.62 -15.12
N ALA A 178 -13.59 -10.52 -14.29
CA ALA A 178 -15.02 -10.82 -14.18
C ALA A 178 -15.57 -11.46 -15.47
N GLY A 179 -16.18 -12.64 -15.33
CA GLY A 179 -16.93 -13.25 -16.43
C GLY A 179 -18.08 -12.36 -16.87
N GLY A 180 -18.00 -11.80 -18.08
CA GLY A 180 -19.15 -11.24 -18.80
C GLY A 180 -19.26 -9.71 -18.90
N ALA A 181 -18.22 -8.92 -18.61
CA ALA A 181 -18.19 -7.52 -19.05
C ALA A 181 -17.54 -7.43 -20.44
N SER A 182 -18.29 -7.80 -21.48
CA SER A 182 -18.04 -7.30 -22.83
C SER A 182 -18.41 -5.81 -22.86
N TYR A 183 -17.44 -4.95 -23.17
CA TYR A 183 -17.74 -3.61 -23.68
C TYR A 183 -18.02 -3.67 -25.18
#